data_AF-A0A4Y2I5U3-F1
#
_entry.id   AF-A0A4Y2I5U3-F1
#
_cell.length_a   1.000
_cell.length_b   1.000
_cell.length_c   1.000
_cell.angle_alpha   90.00
_cell.angle_beta   90.00
_cell.angle_gamma   90.00
#
_symmetry.space_group_name_H-M   'P 1'
#
loop_
_entity.id
_entity.type
_entity.pdbx_description
1 polymer ?
#
loop_
_entity_poly.entity_id
_entity_poly.type
_entity_poly.pdbx_seq_one_letter_code
_entity_poly.pdbx_strand_id
1 'polypeptide(L)'
;MAASGRSRVGGRDVTCIRFITTENYSKAIQQLKARFDRKDLLVQIYMRDLLSLVLKNAIDGKNSPDLATLYDMFETKLRALESLGRTKEKFADFMEPLVESCLPESALRAWERGRISGFTDDSTSQRSL
;
A
#
# COMPACT_ATOMS: atom_id res chain seq x y z
N MET A 1 -30.24 -69.26 30.08
CA MET A 1 -28.76 -69.37 30.14
C MET A 1 -28.22 -69.01 28.75
N ALA A 2 -27.05 -68.35 28.68
CA ALA A 2 -26.41 -67.71 27.51
C ALA A 2 -27.06 -66.38 27.07
N ALA A 3 -26.63 -65.18 27.46
CA ALA A 3 -25.30 -64.54 27.59
C ALA A 3 -24.66 -64.11 26.26
N SER A 4 -24.54 -62.79 26.15
CA SER A 4 -23.48 -62.03 25.47
C SER A 4 -23.50 -61.94 23.94
N GLY A 5 -23.47 -60.70 23.46
CA GLY A 5 -23.24 -60.37 22.06
C GLY A 5 -23.24 -58.86 21.80
N ARG A 6 -22.57 -58.11 22.66
CA ARG A 6 -22.34 -56.66 22.49
C ARG A 6 -21.45 -56.44 21.26
N SER A 7 -21.72 -55.35 20.56
CA SER A 7 -20.78 -54.61 19.71
C SER A 7 -20.51 -55.14 18.30
N ARG A 8 -20.96 -54.35 17.30
CA ARG A 8 -20.04 -53.51 16.51
C ARG A 8 -20.85 -52.51 15.72
N VAL A 9 -20.88 -51.28 16.22
CA VAL A 9 -21.18 -50.11 15.39
C VAL A 9 -20.19 -50.14 14.23
N GLY A 10 -20.69 -50.51 13.05
CA GLY A 10 -19.92 -50.59 11.83
C GLY A 10 -19.39 -49.21 11.48
N GLY A 11 -18.15 -48.93 11.89
CA GLY A 11 -17.11 -48.36 11.04
C GLY A 11 -17.35 -47.01 10.38
N ARG A 12 -18.31 -46.20 10.84
CA ARG A 12 -18.46 -44.80 10.44
C ARG A 12 -17.91 -43.87 11.52
N ASP A 13 -16.65 -44.02 11.91
CA ASP A 13 -15.97 -42.96 12.67
C ASP A 13 -14.44 -43.01 12.62
N VAL A 14 -13.86 -43.45 11.49
CA VAL A 14 -12.41 -43.32 11.25
C VAL A 14 -12.07 -42.49 10.02
N THR A 15 -13.08 -42.06 9.25
CA THR A 15 -12.91 -41.04 8.19
C THR A 15 -12.57 -39.65 8.76
N CYS A 16 -12.70 -39.47 10.07
CA CYS A 16 -12.44 -38.22 10.79
C CYS A 16 -10.96 -37.88 10.93
N ILE A 17 -10.04 -38.83 10.67
CA ILE A 17 -8.63 -38.51 10.41
C ILE A 17 -8.56 -38.09 8.95
N ARG A 18 -9.14 -36.92 8.63
CA ARG A 18 -9.02 -36.28 7.33
C ARG A 18 -7.54 -36.19 7.03
N PHE A 19 -7.11 -37.15 6.21
CA PHE A 19 -5.77 -37.34 5.72
C PHE A 19 -5.14 -35.99 5.46
N ILE A 20 -3.92 -35.83 5.97
CA ILE A 20 -3.03 -34.75 5.61
C ILE A 20 -2.63 -34.99 4.14
N THR A 21 -3.56 -34.79 3.20
CA THR A 21 -3.26 -34.73 1.77
C THR A 21 -2.87 -33.30 1.44
N THR A 22 -1.87 -33.15 0.58
CA THR A 22 -1.37 -31.85 0.08
C THR A 22 -2.49 -30.94 -0.45
N GLU A 23 -3.56 -31.54 -0.97
CA GLU A 23 -4.77 -30.84 -1.44
C GLU A 23 -5.59 -30.14 -0.35
N ASN A 24 -5.51 -30.58 0.91
CA ASN A 24 -6.23 -29.92 2.00
C ASN A 24 -5.55 -28.60 2.41
N TYR A 25 -4.22 -28.51 2.28
CA TYR A 25 -3.48 -27.29 2.57
C TYR A 25 -3.77 -26.18 1.58
N SER A 26 -3.83 -26.49 0.27
CA SER A 26 -4.17 -25.49 -0.75
C SER A 26 -5.58 -24.94 -0.54
N LYS A 27 -6.56 -25.81 -0.21
CA LYS A 27 -7.93 -25.40 0.15
C LYS A 27 -7.96 -24.54 1.41
N ALA A 28 -7.21 -24.89 2.46
CA ALA A 28 -7.13 -24.08 3.67
C ALA A 28 -6.53 -22.69 3.42
N ILE A 29 -5.46 -22.60 2.60
CA ILE A 29 -4.85 -21.33 2.20
C ILE A 29 -5.82 -20.49 1.37
N GLN A 30 -6.56 -21.09 0.44
CA GLN A 30 -7.58 -20.39 -0.36
C GLN A 30 -8.71 -19.86 0.52
N GLN A 31 -9.19 -20.64 1.50
CA GLN A 31 -10.21 -20.19 2.45
C GLN A 31 -9.71 -19.05 3.34
N LEU A 32 -8.45 -19.12 3.79
CA LEU A 32 -7.82 -18.03 4.54
C LEU A 32 -7.69 -16.77 3.68
N LYS A 33 -7.23 -16.88 2.44
CA LYS A 33 -7.17 -15.75 1.51
C LYS A 33 -8.56 -15.18 1.24
N ALA A 34 -9.55 -16.00 0.94
CA ALA A 34 -10.91 -15.52 0.69
C ALA A 34 -11.52 -14.76 1.88
N ARG A 35 -11.18 -15.16 3.12
CA ARG A 35 -11.68 -14.50 4.34
C ARG A 35 -10.88 -13.27 4.75
N PHE A 36 -9.57 -13.25 4.50
CA PHE A 36 -8.66 -12.26 5.09
C PHE A 36 -7.87 -11.42 4.08
N ASP A 37 -7.77 -11.83 2.80
CA ASP A 37 -7.06 -11.11 1.73
C ASP A 37 -7.87 -9.93 1.20
N ARG A 38 -8.32 -9.06 2.12
CA ARG A 38 -9.07 -7.84 1.81
C ARG A 38 -8.10 -6.73 1.38
N LYS A 39 -7.51 -6.90 0.19
CA LYS A 39 -6.57 -5.94 -0.39
C LYS A 39 -7.17 -4.55 -0.55
N ASP A 40 -8.46 -4.46 -0.88
CA ASP A 40 -9.13 -3.16 -1.03
C ASP A 40 -9.19 -2.36 0.28
N LEU A 41 -9.40 -3.04 1.42
CA LEU A 41 -9.34 -2.41 2.73
C LEU A 41 -7.92 -1.94 3.05
N LEU A 42 -6.92 -2.76 2.73
CA LEU A 42 -5.52 -2.40 2.91
C LEU A 42 -5.15 -1.16 2.08
N VAL A 43 -5.57 -1.09 0.82
CA VAL A 43 -5.39 0.09 -0.04
C VAL A 43 -6.00 1.32 0.61
N GLN A 44 -7.21 1.22 1.14
CA GLN A 44 -7.88 2.34 1.80
C GLN A 44 -7.13 2.81 3.06
N ILE A 45 -6.60 1.89 3.85
CA ILE A 45 -5.79 2.22 5.04
C ILE A 45 -4.51 2.94 4.61
N TYR A 46 -3.78 2.43 3.62
CA TYR A 46 -2.55 3.06 3.14
C TYR A 46 -2.79 4.44 2.51
N MET A 47 -3.88 4.62 1.76
CA MET A 47 -4.27 5.94 1.23
C MET A 47 -4.61 6.92 2.35
N ARG A 48 -5.33 6.48 3.37
CA ARG A 48 -5.65 7.33 4.53
C ARG A 48 -4.40 7.70 5.33
N ASP A 49 -3.49 6.76 5.52
CA ASP A 49 -2.20 7.01 6.15
C ASP A 49 -1.37 8.03 5.37
N LEU A 50 -1.35 7.91 4.04
CA LEU A 50 -0.64 8.83 3.16
C LEU A 50 -1.22 10.25 3.26
N LEU A 51 -2.55 10.39 3.20
CA LEU A 51 -3.22 11.68 3.37
C LEU A 51 -3.01 12.26 4.78
N SER A 52 -3.00 11.41 5.81
CA SER A 52 -2.72 11.84 7.17
C SER A 52 -1.30 12.36 7.32
N LEU A 53 -0.32 11.76 6.64
CA LEU A 53 1.06 12.24 6.61
C LEU A 53 1.16 13.64 6.00
N VAL A 54 0.54 13.83 4.83
CA VAL A 54 0.50 15.12 4.12
C VAL A 54 -0.13 16.21 5.00
N LEU A 55 -1.27 15.90 5.62
CA LEU A 55 -1.99 16.85 6.47
C LEU A 55 -1.16 17.24 7.71
N LYS A 56 -0.52 16.26 8.37
CA LYS A 56 0.37 16.54 9.49
C LYS A 56 1.50 17.46 9.07
N ASN A 57 2.10 17.21 7.91
CA ASN A 57 3.21 18.04 7.44
C ASN A 57 2.78 19.47 7.06
N ALA A 58 1.60 19.61 6.45
CA ALA A 58 1.03 20.91 6.10
C ALA A 58 0.67 21.76 7.33
N ILE A 59 0.17 21.13 8.41
CA ILE A 59 -0.24 21.82 9.64
C ILE A 59 0.97 22.11 10.54
N ASP A 60 1.82 21.10 10.77
CA ASP A 60 2.92 21.17 11.72
C ASP A 60 4.20 21.75 11.10
N GLY A 61 4.13 22.66 10.11
CA GLY A 61 5.26 23.10 9.27
C GLY A 61 6.55 23.61 9.97
N LYS A 62 6.59 23.64 11.32
CA LYS A 62 7.76 23.91 12.17
C LYS A 62 8.36 22.66 12.84
N ASN A 63 7.60 21.57 12.99
CA ASN A 63 7.99 20.26 13.51
C ASN A 63 7.95 19.17 12.42
N SER A 64 7.88 19.57 11.16
CA SER A 64 7.91 18.65 10.04
C SER A 64 9.20 17.82 10.06
N PRO A 65 9.13 16.51 9.76
CA PRO A 65 10.33 15.71 9.54
C PRO A 65 11.21 16.34 8.46
N ASP A 66 12.51 16.10 8.56
CA ASP A 66 13.45 16.49 7.50
C ASP A 66 12.99 15.96 6.13
N LEU A 67 13.34 16.67 5.07
CA LEU A 67 12.88 16.36 3.71
C LEU A 67 13.23 14.91 3.32
N ALA A 68 14.40 14.41 3.74
CA ALA A 68 14.81 13.02 3.47
C ALA A 68 13.89 12.02 4.18
N THR A 69 13.57 12.26 5.45
CA THR A 69 12.65 11.40 6.22
C THR A 69 11.24 11.43 5.63
N LEU A 70 10.79 12.61 5.20
CA LEU A 70 9.49 12.77 4.55
C LEU A 70 9.41 11.97 3.24
N TYR A 71 10.46 12.00 2.43
CA TYR A 71 10.58 11.20 1.22
C TYR A 71 10.52 9.69 1.53
N ASP A 72 11.32 9.21 2.49
CA ASP A 72 11.35 7.80 2.88
C ASP A 72 9.98 7.30 3.37
N MET A 73 9.28 8.12 4.16
CA MET A 73 7.92 7.81 4.65
C MET A 73 6.93 7.72 3.48
N PHE A 74 7.03 8.64 2.52
CA PHE A 74 6.18 8.66 1.34
C PHE A 74 6.44 7.44 0.44
N GLU A 75 7.71 7.16 0.14
CA GLU A 75 8.14 6.01 -0.66
C GLU A 75 7.70 4.68 -0.01
N THR A 76 7.81 4.56 1.32
CA THR A 76 7.38 3.37 2.06
C THR A 76 5.88 3.10 1.86
N LYS A 77 5.05 4.15 1.94
CA LYS A 77 3.59 4.01 1.75
C LYS A 77 3.24 3.70 0.29
N LEU A 78 3.95 4.30 -0.68
CA LEU A 78 3.78 4.00 -2.10
C LEU A 78 4.20 2.57 -2.45
N ARG A 79 5.35 2.11 -1.95
CA ARG A 79 5.81 0.73 -2.14
C ARG A 79 4.81 -0.29 -1.57
N ALA A 80 4.19 0.02 -0.43
CA ALA A 80 3.14 -0.83 0.14
C ALA A 80 1.91 -0.91 -0.78
N LEU A 81 1.50 0.22 -1.38
CA LEU A 81 0.44 0.24 -2.38
C LEU A 81 0.83 -0.56 -3.63
N GLU A 82 2.02 -0.39 -4.17
CA GLU A 82 2.51 -1.15 -5.32
C GLU A 82 2.47 -2.66 -5.09
N SER A 83 2.88 -3.12 -3.90
CA SER A 83 2.79 -4.53 -3.49
C SER A 83 1.35 -5.06 -3.47
N LEU A 84 0.35 -4.20 -3.38
CA LEU A 84 -1.08 -4.56 -3.43
C LEU A 84 -1.66 -4.56 -4.85
N GLY A 85 -0.82 -4.39 -5.88
CA GLY A 85 -1.25 -4.41 -7.28
C GLY A 85 -1.82 -3.07 -7.76
N ARG A 86 -1.39 -1.99 -7.11
CA ARG A 86 -1.77 -0.62 -7.45
C ARG A 86 -0.63 -0.01 -8.29
N THR A 87 -0.86 0.17 -9.59
CA THR A 87 0.18 0.64 -10.52
C THR A 87 0.40 2.14 -10.38
N LYS A 88 1.64 2.58 -10.64
CA LYS A 88 2.03 4.00 -10.60
C LYS A 88 1.17 4.87 -11.53
N GLU A 89 0.72 4.33 -12.67
CA GLU A 89 -0.12 5.08 -13.60
C GLU A 89 -1.46 5.51 -12.98
N LYS A 90 -2.04 4.70 -12.09
CA LYS A 90 -3.34 5.01 -11.47
C LYS A 90 -3.29 6.16 -10.46
N PHE A 91 -2.09 6.54 -10.04
CA PHE A 91 -1.92 7.59 -9.03
C PHE A 91 -1.05 8.75 -9.52
N ALA A 92 -0.41 8.62 -10.68
CA ALA A 92 0.45 9.65 -11.25
C ALA A 92 -0.22 11.04 -11.23
N ASP A 93 -1.49 11.10 -11.63
CA ASP A 93 -2.26 12.34 -11.71
C ASP A 93 -2.42 13.08 -10.38
N PHE A 94 -2.43 12.38 -9.26
CA PHE A 94 -2.52 13.00 -7.94
C PHE A 94 -1.23 12.96 -7.13
N MET A 95 -0.19 12.27 -7.59
CA MET A 95 1.10 12.24 -6.89
C MET A 95 1.74 13.62 -6.83
N GLU A 96 1.76 14.34 -7.95
CA GLU A 96 2.34 15.71 -8.01
C GLU A 96 1.66 16.66 -7.01
N PRO A 97 0.32 16.85 -7.02
CA PRO A 97 -0.32 17.72 -6.04
C PRO A 97 -0.18 17.23 -4.59
N LEU A 98 -0.03 15.92 -4.36
CA LEU A 98 0.22 15.38 -3.02
C LEU A 98 1.60 15.77 -2.49
N VAL A 99 2.62 15.67 -3.35
CA VAL A 99 4.00 16.02 -3.00
C VAL A 99 4.11 17.52 -2.77
N GLU A 100 3.51 18.34 -3.63
CA GLU A 100 3.45 19.79 -3.44
C GLU A 100 2.79 20.17 -2.10
N SER A 101 1.66 19.56 -1.77
CA SER A 101 0.95 19.79 -0.50
C SER A 101 1.72 19.33 0.73
N CYS A 102 2.64 18.39 0.57
CA CYS A 102 3.46 17.86 1.64
C CYS A 102 4.69 18.72 1.89
N LEU A 103 5.06 19.66 1.02
CA LEU A 103 6.26 20.48 1.22
C LEU A 103 5.94 21.72 2.05
N PRO A 104 6.83 22.13 2.98
CA PRO A 104 6.70 23.44 3.61
C PRO A 104 6.84 24.54 2.55
N GLU A 105 6.10 25.64 2.75
CA GLU A 105 6.05 26.80 1.83
C GLU A 105 7.44 27.29 1.40
N SER A 106 8.43 27.23 2.29
CA SER A 106 9.82 27.63 1.99
C SER A 106 10.50 26.72 0.96
N ALA A 107 10.27 25.41 1.04
CA ALA A 107 10.79 24.42 0.10
C ALA A 107 10.05 24.51 -1.24
N LEU A 108 8.72 24.69 -1.21
CA LEU A 108 7.91 24.88 -2.41
C LEU A 108 8.36 26.11 -3.20
N ARG A 109 8.55 27.25 -2.52
CA ARG A 109 9.08 28.47 -3.14
C ARG A 109 10.49 28.29 -3.72
N ALA A 110 11.35 27.51 -3.07
CA ALA A 110 12.68 27.22 -3.60
C ALA A 110 12.62 26.38 -4.88
N TRP A 111 11.70 25.42 -4.92
CA TRP A 111 11.46 24.56 -6.07
C TRP A 111 10.87 25.32 -7.27
N GLU A 112 9.88 26.19 -7.05
CA GLU A 112 9.32 27.06 -8.09
C GLU A 112 10.36 27.98 -8.71
N ARG A 113 11.25 28.57 -7.90
CA ARG A 113 12.34 29.41 -8.41
C ARG A 113 13.24 28.66 -9.38
N GLY A 114 13.54 27.39 -9.10
CA GLY A 114 14.33 26.52 -10.00
C GLY A 114 13.63 26.22 -11.32
N ARG A 115 12.30 26.03 -11.31
CA ARG A 115 11.49 25.84 -12.53
C ARG A 115 11.52 27.08 -13.42
N ILE A 116 11.41 28.28 -12.84
CA ILE A 116 11.38 29.53 -13.60
C ILE A 116 12.76 29.86 -14.19
N SER A 117 13.85 29.58 -13.47
CA SER A 117 15.21 29.83 -13.95
C SER A 117 15.64 28.94 -15.12
N GLY A 118 15.04 27.75 -15.28
CA GLY A 118 15.32 26.86 -16.41
C GLY A 118 14.62 27.25 -17.71
N PHE A 119 13.60 28.12 -17.65
CA PHE A 119 12.83 28.55 -18.83
C PHE A 119 13.48 29.70 -19.60
N THR A 120 14.38 30.45 -18.97
CA THR A 120 14.96 31.68 -19.54
C THR A 120 16.16 31.45 -20.46
N ASP A 121 16.67 30.23 -20.59
CA ASP A 121 17.86 29.95 -21.42
C ASP A 121 17.51 29.57 -22.89
N ASP A 122 16.25 29.23 -23.19
CA ASP A 122 15.85 28.80 -24.55
C ASP A 122 15.33 29.95 -25.43
N SER A 123 15.02 31.12 -24.85
CA SER A 123 14.41 32.24 -25.58
C SER A 123 15.40 33.27 -26.15
N THR A 124 16.71 33.13 -25.91
CA THR A 124 17.70 34.16 -26.26
C THR A 124 18.42 33.92 -27.61
N SER A 125 18.20 32.78 -28.27
CA SER A 125 18.90 32.45 -29.54
C SER A 125 18.20 32.88 -30.84
N GLN A 126 17.08 33.61 -30.79
CA GLN A 126 16.35 34.05 -32.01
C GLN A 126 16.13 35.56 -32.13
N ARG A 127 16.98 36.39 -31.52
CA ARG A 127 16.89 37.85 -31.70
C ARG A 127 18.23 38.49 -32.03
N SER A 128 18.82 38.03 -33.12
CA SER A 128 19.94 38.69 -33.79
C SER A 128 19.82 38.54 -35.30
N LEU A 129 18.93 39.35 -35.89
CA LEU A 129 19.00 39.89 -37.25
C LEU A 129 18.41 41.31 -37.23
#